data_AF-A0A4W4F686-F1
#
_entry.id   AF-A0A4W4F686-F1
#
_cell.length_a   1.000
_cell.length_b   1.000
_cell.length_c   1.000
_cell.angle_alpha   90.00
_cell.angle_beta   90.00
_cell.angle_gamma   90.00
#
_symmetry.space_group_name_H-M   'P 1'
#
loop_
_entity.id
_entity.type
_entity.pdbx_description
1 polymer ?
#
loop_
_entity_poly.entity_id
_entity_poly.type
_entity_poly.pdbx_seq_one_letter_code
_entity_poly.pdbx_strand_id
1 'polypeptide(L)'
;MPGLLMHLCRLMLLVTFCFVSLLYFLTCTQHRNQNHQTLFNGPEDGMKYQALLEEHDELYHHYTTSLAKQIFQLKKALRERRRQLQQSLEQTTPLEMEELGRKSNLELEMFLQRQLYRAEIHLGTNLPNEYAVVPFESFTLQRVYQLETGLTQHPVQRALRQDLGGVLETALHILNGPRDRDDPQFFGQTENELDFFFFCIVLGLFRTERDKGTLYNLAFRDNTSLDFRRLVFFRPFAPLMKVKEEVIDTSKILINIIVPLAKEVDIFRQFMHNFREIYNEQEENLHLTVVFFGTEKLGEVRRIIDSTARTMRHKNFTLIHLNEQFSRGRGLNVGARAWKKCNVLLFFCDVDVHFTTEFLYSCRMNAKPGKDLKRQCIINCIKYILVILDIDVFLCLLL
;
A
#
# COMPACT_ATOMS: atom_id res chain seq x y z
N MET A 1 -11.28 76.14 -16.09
CA MET A 1 -10.54 75.64 -17.27
C MET A 1 -9.62 74.41 -17.06
N PRO A 2 -9.41 73.82 -15.85
CA PRO A 2 -8.66 72.55 -15.74
C PRO A 2 -9.53 71.27 -15.68
N GLY A 3 -10.82 71.38 -15.34
CA GLY A 3 -11.72 70.22 -15.21
C GLY A 3 -12.13 69.58 -16.55
N LEU A 4 -12.28 70.39 -17.61
CA LEU A 4 -12.69 69.89 -18.94
C LEU A 4 -11.59 69.05 -19.60
N LEU A 5 -10.32 69.47 -19.44
CA LEU A 5 -9.16 68.76 -19.99
C LEU A 5 -8.97 67.39 -19.32
N MET A 6 -9.20 67.31 -18.00
CA MET A 6 -9.15 66.05 -17.26
C MET A 6 -10.30 65.10 -17.64
N HIS A 7 -11.47 65.64 -17.97
CA HIS A 7 -12.59 64.83 -18.47
C HIS A 7 -12.35 64.32 -19.88
N LEU A 8 -11.78 65.15 -20.76
CA LEU A 8 -11.34 64.73 -22.10
C LEU A 8 -10.25 63.66 -22.02
N CYS A 9 -9.26 63.81 -21.14
CA CYS A 9 -8.23 62.76 -20.93
C CYS A 9 -8.83 61.44 -20.42
N ARG A 10 -9.78 61.49 -19.48
CA ARG A 10 -10.46 60.29 -18.98
C ARG A 10 -11.34 59.64 -20.05
N LEU A 11 -12.01 60.43 -20.89
CA LEU A 11 -12.80 59.94 -22.01
C LEU A 11 -11.91 59.25 -23.05
N MET A 12 -10.77 59.86 -23.37
CA MET A 12 -9.80 59.27 -24.30
C MET A 12 -9.19 57.98 -23.75
N LEU A 13 -8.89 57.90 -22.45
CA LEU A 13 -8.44 56.66 -21.80
C LEU A 13 -9.51 55.56 -21.79
N LEU A 14 -10.78 55.92 -21.59
CA LEU A 14 -11.89 54.98 -21.66
C LEU A 14 -12.11 54.46 -23.09
N VAL A 15 -11.99 55.33 -24.09
CA VAL A 15 -12.10 54.95 -25.49
C VAL A 15 -10.94 54.05 -25.91
N THR A 16 -9.70 54.36 -25.51
CA THR A 16 -8.55 53.49 -25.80
C THR A 16 -8.66 52.15 -25.07
N PHE A 17 -9.14 52.12 -23.82
CA PHE A 17 -9.38 50.88 -23.09
C PHE A 17 -10.49 50.03 -23.72
N CYS A 18 -11.57 50.66 -24.21
CA CYS A 18 -12.62 49.98 -24.97
C CYS A 18 -12.10 49.44 -26.30
N PHE A 19 -11.25 50.19 -27.02
CA PHE A 19 -10.62 49.70 -28.26
C PHE A 19 -9.67 48.54 -28.01
N VAL A 20 -8.87 48.58 -26.94
CA VAL A 20 -7.98 47.48 -26.55
C VAL A 20 -8.81 46.26 -26.12
N SER A 21 -9.90 46.45 -25.38
CA SER A 21 -10.82 45.36 -25.03
C SER A 21 -11.53 44.79 -26.25
N LEU A 22 -11.96 45.61 -27.20
CA LEU A 22 -12.54 45.16 -28.47
C LEU A 22 -11.52 44.41 -29.32
N LEU A 23 -10.27 44.86 -29.40
CA LEU A 23 -9.19 44.14 -30.07
C LEU A 23 -8.83 42.84 -29.33
N TYR A 24 -8.89 42.83 -28.00
CA TYR A 24 -8.71 41.62 -27.19
C TYR A 24 -9.87 40.63 -27.37
N PHE A 25 -11.11 41.12 -27.46
CA PHE A 25 -12.27 40.30 -27.80
C PHE A 25 -12.21 39.81 -29.25
N LEU A 26 -11.80 40.64 -30.22
CA LEU A 26 -11.63 40.22 -31.61
C LEU A 26 -10.53 39.17 -31.75
N THR A 27 -9.39 39.33 -31.06
CA THR A 27 -8.30 38.33 -31.04
C THR A 27 -8.66 37.08 -30.25
N CYS A 28 -9.42 37.18 -29.16
CA CYS A 28 -9.96 36.02 -28.44
C CYS A 28 -11.09 35.35 -29.22
N THR A 29 -11.89 36.07 -30.00
CA THR A 29 -12.89 35.48 -30.89
C THR A 29 -12.25 34.89 -32.12
N GLN A 30 -11.11 35.41 -32.61
CA GLN A 30 -10.33 34.81 -33.68
C GLN A 30 -9.53 33.61 -33.16
N HIS A 31 -9.10 33.58 -31.90
CA HIS A 31 -8.51 32.40 -31.26
C HIS A 31 -9.58 31.37 -30.85
N ARG A 32 -10.80 31.79 -30.51
CA ARG A 32 -11.95 30.90 -30.23
C ARG A 32 -12.62 30.40 -31.52
N ASN A 33 -12.64 31.20 -32.60
CA ASN A 33 -12.97 30.74 -33.95
C ASN A 33 -11.82 29.96 -34.57
N GLN A 34 -10.55 30.19 -34.23
CA GLN A 34 -9.50 29.24 -34.57
C GLN A 34 -9.73 27.96 -33.76
N ASN A 35 -9.96 27.98 -32.45
CA ASN A 35 -10.18 26.74 -31.70
C ASN A 35 -11.51 26.02 -32.01
N HIS A 36 -12.50 26.70 -32.62
CA HIS A 36 -13.74 26.07 -33.14
C HIS A 36 -13.77 25.87 -34.66
N GLN A 37 -12.91 26.51 -35.46
CA GLN A 37 -12.77 26.29 -36.92
C GLN A 37 -11.48 25.55 -37.29
N THR A 38 -10.54 25.32 -36.37
CA THR A 38 -9.40 24.41 -36.57
C THR A 38 -9.73 22.98 -36.16
N LEU A 39 -10.98 22.68 -35.80
CA LEU A 39 -11.42 21.30 -35.59
C LEU A 39 -12.23 20.71 -36.75
N PHE A 40 -12.70 21.51 -37.71
CA PHE A 40 -13.33 20.99 -38.93
C PHE A 40 -13.26 22.04 -40.05
N ASN A 41 -12.13 22.11 -40.74
CA ASN A 41 -12.02 22.88 -41.98
C ASN A 41 -11.43 21.99 -43.08
N GLY A 42 -12.31 21.44 -43.90
CA GLY A 42 -11.99 20.75 -45.16
C GLY A 42 -12.69 19.40 -45.28
N PRO A 43 -13.52 19.16 -46.31
CA PRO A 43 -13.99 17.81 -46.62
C PRO A 43 -12.83 16.83 -46.87
N GLU A 44 -11.63 17.31 -47.20
CA GLU A 44 -10.42 16.48 -47.35
C GLU A 44 -9.80 16.02 -46.01
N ASP A 45 -9.83 16.82 -44.95
CA ASP A 45 -9.14 16.48 -43.70
C ASP A 45 -9.97 15.50 -42.86
N GLY A 46 -11.31 15.65 -42.86
CA GLY A 46 -12.23 14.65 -42.30
C GLY A 46 -12.11 13.30 -43.00
N MET A 47 -11.96 13.29 -44.33
CA MET A 47 -11.72 12.09 -45.12
C MET A 47 -10.37 11.44 -44.77
N LYS A 48 -9.34 12.25 -44.49
CA LYS A 48 -8.02 11.75 -44.06
C LYS A 48 -8.04 11.16 -42.65
N TYR A 49 -8.71 11.80 -41.69
CA TYR A 49 -8.89 11.24 -40.35
C TYR A 49 -9.74 9.97 -40.40
N GLN A 50 -10.78 9.94 -41.23
CA GLN A 50 -11.62 8.76 -41.42
C GLN A 50 -10.86 7.61 -42.09
N ALA A 51 -10.03 7.90 -43.09
CA ALA A 51 -9.14 6.92 -43.70
C ALA A 51 -8.10 6.36 -42.72
N LEU A 52 -7.55 7.19 -41.82
CA LEU A 52 -6.63 6.74 -40.77
C LEU A 52 -7.34 5.85 -39.73
N LEU A 53 -8.59 6.15 -39.38
CA LEU A 53 -9.39 5.30 -38.50
C LEU A 53 -9.70 3.95 -39.16
N GLU A 54 -10.07 3.97 -40.45
CA GLU A 54 -10.30 2.75 -41.23
C GLU A 54 -9.01 1.91 -41.35
N GLU A 55 -7.85 2.52 -41.58
CA GLU A 55 -6.55 1.83 -41.59
C GLU A 55 -6.23 1.19 -40.25
N HIS A 56 -6.50 1.88 -39.14
CA HIS A 56 -6.34 1.32 -37.80
C HIS A 56 -7.30 0.16 -37.53
N ASP A 57 -8.57 0.28 -37.92
CA ASP A 57 -9.56 -0.79 -37.76
C ASP A 57 -9.20 -2.02 -38.61
N GLU A 58 -8.71 -1.81 -39.83
CA GLU A 58 -8.18 -2.89 -40.68
C GLU A 58 -6.97 -3.57 -40.04
N LEU A 59 -6.03 -2.81 -39.46
CA LEU A 59 -4.90 -3.35 -38.72
C LEU A 59 -5.33 -4.18 -37.50
N TYR A 60 -6.26 -3.69 -36.70
CA TYR A 60 -6.82 -4.45 -35.57
C TYR A 60 -7.57 -5.69 -36.04
N HIS A 61 -8.30 -5.60 -37.15
CA HIS A 61 -8.99 -6.74 -37.74
C HIS A 61 -8.00 -7.79 -38.24
N HIS A 62 -6.92 -7.38 -38.92
CA HIS A 62 -5.87 -8.27 -39.34
C HIS A 62 -5.14 -8.92 -38.17
N TYR A 63 -4.84 -8.16 -37.12
CA TYR A 63 -4.18 -8.67 -35.91
C TYR A 63 -5.04 -9.68 -35.16
N THR A 64 -6.31 -9.37 -34.93
CA THR A 64 -7.28 -10.29 -34.30
C THR A 64 -7.50 -11.55 -35.11
N THR A 65 -7.58 -11.43 -36.44
CA THR A 65 -7.71 -12.58 -37.35
C THR A 65 -6.43 -13.44 -37.36
N SER A 66 -5.25 -12.81 -37.32
CA SER A 66 -3.96 -13.51 -37.21
C SER A 66 -3.85 -14.28 -35.89
N LEU A 67 -4.19 -13.64 -34.76
CA LEU A 67 -4.27 -14.28 -33.45
C LEU A 67 -5.27 -15.43 -33.43
N ALA A 68 -6.46 -15.24 -34.00
CA ALA A 68 -7.45 -16.30 -34.10
C ALA A 68 -6.93 -17.50 -34.90
N LYS A 69 -6.20 -17.26 -36.00
CA LYS A 69 -5.52 -18.30 -36.79
C LYS A 69 -4.43 -19.00 -35.98
N GLN A 70 -3.61 -18.25 -35.22
CA GLN A 70 -2.58 -18.84 -34.36
C GLN A 70 -3.20 -19.70 -33.26
N ILE A 71 -4.24 -19.22 -32.59
CA ILE A 71 -4.98 -19.99 -31.57
C ILE A 71 -5.57 -21.25 -32.20
N PHE A 72 -6.14 -21.16 -33.40
CA PHE A 72 -6.67 -22.32 -34.11
C PHE A 72 -5.57 -23.33 -34.45
N GLN A 73 -4.42 -22.88 -34.96
CA GLN A 73 -3.27 -23.73 -35.26
C GLN A 73 -2.71 -24.40 -34.00
N LEU A 74 -2.55 -23.65 -32.91
CA LEU A 74 -2.13 -24.18 -31.61
C LEU A 74 -3.13 -25.20 -31.06
N LYS A 75 -4.43 -24.92 -31.13
CA LYS A 75 -5.48 -25.87 -30.74
C LYS A 75 -5.45 -27.13 -31.59
N LYS A 76 -5.21 -27.01 -32.90
CA LYS A 76 -5.06 -28.15 -33.80
C LYS A 76 -3.81 -28.96 -33.45
N ALA A 77 -2.66 -28.31 -33.26
CA ALA A 77 -1.41 -28.96 -32.87
C ALA A 77 -1.52 -29.66 -31.51
N LEU A 78 -2.22 -29.06 -30.54
CA LEU A 78 -2.52 -29.68 -29.24
C LEU A 78 -3.42 -30.92 -29.39
N ARG A 79 -4.46 -30.85 -30.22
CA ARG A 79 -5.33 -32.01 -30.50
C ARG A 79 -4.58 -33.12 -31.22
N GLU A 80 -3.73 -32.77 -32.17
CA GLU A 80 -2.93 -33.71 -32.95
C GLU A 80 -1.86 -34.37 -32.08
N ARG A 81 -1.18 -33.61 -31.21
CA ARG A 81 -0.25 -34.16 -30.22
C ARG A 81 -0.96 -35.00 -29.17
N ARG A 82 -2.18 -34.62 -28.75
CA ARG A 82 -3.03 -35.43 -27.87
C ARG A 82 -3.44 -36.74 -28.55
N ARG A 83 -3.74 -36.72 -29.85
CA ARG A 83 -4.05 -37.91 -30.65
C ARG A 83 -2.82 -38.78 -30.89
N GLN A 84 -1.65 -38.20 -31.13
CA GLN A 84 -0.37 -38.93 -31.20
C GLN A 84 -0.04 -39.59 -29.86
N LEU A 85 -0.24 -38.88 -28.74
CA LEU A 85 -0.14 -39.45 -27.41
C LEU A 85 -1.13 -40.61 -27.22
N GLN A 86 -2.38 -40.45 -27.68
CA GLN A 86 -3.42 -41.47 -27.58
C GLN A 86 -3.14 -42.70 -28.49
N GLN A 87 -2.55 -42.51 -29.66
CA GLN A 87 -2.11 -43.60 -30.54
C GLN A 87 -0.86 -44.31 -29.98
N SER A 88 0.06 -43.59 -29.31
CA SER A 88 1.13 -44.23 -28.54
C SER A 88 0.61 -44.95 -27.27
N LEU A 89 -0.56 -44.54 -26.76
CA LEU A 89 -1.29 -45.14 -25.62
C LEU A 89 -2.04 -46.44 -26.01
N GLU A 90 -2.33 -46.68 -27.29
CA GLU A 90 -2.95 -47.95 -27.74
C GLU A 90 -1.92 -49.09 -27.87
N GLN A 91 -0.63 -48.77 -27.90
CA GLN A 91 0.47 -49.75 -27.96
C GLN A 91 0.98 -50.20 -26.58
N THR A 92 0.47 -49.60 -25.50
CA THR A 92 0.80 -49.93 -24.10
C THR A 92 -0.50 -50.03 -23.29
N THR A 93 -0.58 -51.00 -22.40
CA THR A 93 -1.81 -51.36 -21.65
C THR A 93 -2.48 -50.13 -20.98
N PRO A 94 -3.76 -49.81 -21.26
CA PRO A 94 -4.42 -48.56 -20.84
C PRO A 94 -4.48 -48.32 -19.31
N LEU A 95 -4.49 -49.39 -18.52
CA LEU A 95 -4.66 -49.32 -17.06
C LEU A 95 -3.38 -48.88 -16.33
N GLU A 96 -2.19 -49.23 -16.84
CA GLU A 96 -0.93 -48.96 -16.14
C GLU A 96 -0.47 -47.51 -16.34
N MET A 97 -0.74 -46.91 -17.49
CA MET A 97 -0.26 -45.55 -17.81
C MET A 97 -1.22 -44.44 -17.35
N GLU A 98 -2.53 -44.71 -17.28
CA GLU A 98 -3.48 -43.79 -16.62
C GLU A 98 -3.27 -43.81 -15.09
N GLU A 99 -2.93 -44.97 -14.52
CA GLU A 99 -2.41 -45.05 -13.16
C GLU A 99 -1.06 -44.35 -13.02
N LEU A 100 -0.10 -44.51 -13.93
CA LEU A 100 1.22 -43.85 -13.84
C LEU A 100 1.13 -42.33 -14.02
N GLY A 101 0.21 -41.84 -14.85
CA GLY A 101 -0.10 -40.42 -15.02
C GLY A 101 -0.83 -39.83 -13.80
N ARG A 102 -1.79 -40.56 -13.22
CA ARG A 102 -2.41 -40.17 -11.95
C ARG A 102 -1.40 -40.25 -10.79
N LYS A 103 -0.56 -41.27 -10.74
CA LYS A 103 0.51 -41.46 -9.74
C LYS A 103 1.57 -40.37 -9.86
N SER A 104 2.03 -40.01 -11.06
CA SER A 104 3.02 -38.93 -11.24
C SER A 104 2.46 -37.54 -10.92
N ASN A 105 1.19 -37.27 -11.25
CA ASN A 105 0.51 -36.04 -10.83
C ASN A 105 0.29 -36.00 -9.31
N LEU A 106 -0.09 -37.13 -8.70
CA LEU A 106 -0.23 -37.26 -7.26
C LEU A 106 1.13 -37.14 -6.54
N GLU A 107 2.19 -37.72 -7.10
CA GLU A 107 3.56 -37.59 -6.59
C GLU A 107 4.05 -36.15 -6.67
N LEU A 108 3.76 -35.44 -7.76
CA LEU A 108 4.06 -34.02 -7.89
C LEU A 108 3.28 -33.20 -6.87
N GLU A 109 1.98 -33.45 -6.72
CA GLU A 109 1.14 -32.78 -5.72
C GLU A 109 1.64 -33.02 -4.30
N MET A 110 1.96 -34.28 -3.96
CA MET A 110 2.55 -34.67 -2.68
C MET A 110 3.93 -34.03 -2.48
N PHE A 111 4.75 -33.93 -3.53
CA PHE A 111 6.04 -33.24 -3.47
C PHE A 111 5.84 -31.76 -3.16
N LEU A 112 4.93 -31.07 -3.87
CA LEU A 112 4.63 -29.66 -3.64
C LEU A 112 4.07 -29.42 -2.23
N GLN A 113 3.15 -30.27 -1.76
CA GLN A 113 2.66 -30.23 -0.38
C GLN A 113 3.80 -30.41 0.63
N ARG A 114 4.71 -31.36 0.39
CA ARG A 114 5.89 -31.56 1.25
C ARG A 114 6.82 -30.35 1.26
N GLN A 115 7.02 -29.68 0.13
CA GLN A 115 7.79 -28.43 0.07
C GLN A 115 7.09 -27.31 0.85
N LEU A 116 5.76 -27.22 0.77
CA LEU A 116 4.97 -26.24 1.52
C LEU A 116 5.09 -26.48 3.04
N TYR A 117 5.04 -27.73 3.51
CA TYR A 117 5.27 -28.05 4.92
C TYR A 117 6.71 -27.76 5.40
N ARG A 118 7.69 -27.83 4.49
CA ARG A 118 9.09 -27.48 4.78
C ARG A 118 9.33 -25.97 4.81
N ALA A 119 8.52 -25.20 4.09
CA ALA A 119 8.58 -23.76 4.12
C ALA A 119 8.16 -23.26 5.51
N GLU A 120 8.86 -22.27 6.05
CA GLU A 120 8.67 -21.73 7.42
C GLU A 120 7.40 -20.87 7.55
N ILE A 121 6.33 -21.27 6.88
CA ILE A 121 5.10 -20.49 6.73
C ILE A 121 4.12 -20.79 7.85
N HIS A 122 4.02 -22.06 8.24
CA HIS A 122 3.12 -22.52 9.29
C HIS A 122 3.81 -22.65 10.66
N LEU A 123 5.10 -23.01 10.67
CA LEU A 123 5.88 -23.21 11.89
C LEU A 123 7.26 -22.58 11.73
N GLY A 124 7.70 -21.82 12.74
CA GLY A 124 9.06 -21.29 12.80
C GLY A 124 10.07 -22.43 13.00
N THR A 125 11.19 -22.34 12.31
CA THR A 125 12.32 -23.28 12.45
C THR A 125 13.30 -22.74 13.49
N ASN A 126 14.01 -23.67 14.15
CA ASN A 126 15.10 -23.27 15.02
C ASN A 126 16.34 -23.05 14.15
N LEU A 127 16.88 -21.83 14.19
CA LEU A 127 18.06 -21.46 13.42
C LEU A 127 19.33 -21.66 14.28
N PRO A 128 20.43 -22.16 13.68
CA PRO A 128 21.64 -22.46 14.44
C PRO A 128 22.31 -21.19 15.01
N ASN A 129 22.17 -20.05 14.35
CA ASN A 129 22.67 -18.76 14.79
C ASN A 129 21.90 -17.61 14.10
N GLU A 130 22.18 -16.37 14.53
CA GLU A 130 21.60 -15.14 13.98
C GLU A 130 21.98 -14.87 12.52
N TYR A 131 23.16 -15.35 12.07
CA TYR A 131 23.62 -15.19 10.69
C TYR A 131 22.92 -16.11 9.68
N ALA A 132 22.21 -17.13 10.16
CA ALA A 132 21.40 -18.01 9.32
C ALA A 132 20.03 -17.40 8.99
N VAL A 133 19.67 -16.27 9.60
CA VAL A 133 18.41 -15.58 9.35
C VAL A 133 18.48 -14.89 7.99
N VAL A 134 17.66 -15.34 7.05
CA VAL A 134 17.44 -14.61 5.79
C VAL A 134 16.33 -13.57 6.02
N PRO A 135 16.61 -12.26 5.87
CA PRO A 135 15.63 -11.22 6.10
C PRO A 135 14.58 -11.16 4.97
N PHE A 136 13.42 -10.59 5.28
CA PHE A 136 12.45 -10.22 4.25
C PHE A 136 12.88 -8.93 3.56
N GLU A 137 12.81 -8.93 2.24
CA GLU A 137 12.89 -7.73 1.43
C GLU A 137 11.48 -7.15 1.23
N SER A 138 11.37 -5.82 1.23
CA SER A 138 10.08 -5.15 1.04
C SER A 138 10.00 -4.53 -0.35
N PHE A 139 8.80 -4.42 -0.91
CA PHE A 139 8.59 -3.79 -2.18
C PHE A 139 7.22 -3.10 -2.27
N THR A 140 7.19 -2.09 -3.12
CA THR A 140 5.99 -1.40 -3.60
C THR A 140 5.88 -1.64 -5.11
N LEU A 141 4.83 -1.14 -5.76
CA LEU A 141 4.64 -1.29 -7.21
C LEU A 141 5.82 -0.83 -8.05
N GLN A 142 6.57 0.16 -7.56
CA GLN A 142 7.63 0.80 -8.32
C GLN A 142 9.03 0.38 -7.87
N ARG A 143 9.19 0.00 -6.60
CA ARG A 143 10.51 -0.12 -5.97
C ARG A 143 10.61 -1.33 -5.07
N VAL A 144 11.76 -1.98 -5.10
CA VAL A 144 12.19 -2.99 -4.13
C VAL A 144 13.20 -2.36 -3.19
N TYR A 145 12.98 -2.50 -1.89
CA TYR A 145 13.84 -2.04 -0.81
C TYR A 145 14.58 -3.24 -0.21
N GLN A 146 15.88 -3.30 -0.46
CA GLN A 146 16.76 -4.35 0.04
C GLN A 146 17.48 -3.87 1.31
N LEU A 147 17.47 -4.70 2.36
CA LEU A 147 18.13 -4.42 3.64
C LEU A 147 19.64 -4.70 3.61
N GLU A 148 20.09 -5.60 2.73
CA GLU A 148 21.46 -6.10 2.70
C GLU A 148 22.36 -5.33 1.70
N THR A 149 22.90 -4.18 2.10
CA THR A 149 24.13 -3.63 1.49
C THR A 149 24.92 -2.74 2.47
N GLY A 150 25.62 -3.34 3.44
CA GLY A 150 26.70 -2.68 4.21
C GLY A 150 26.34 -1.34 4.90
N LEU A 151 27.38 -0.55 5.22
CA LEU A 151 27.34 0.75 5.92
C LEU A 151 26.70 1.91 5.11
N THR A 152 25.74 1.63 4.23
CA THR A 152 25.02 2.69 3.51
C THR A 152 23.82 3.17 4.33
N GLN A 153 23.64 4.49 4.45
CA GLN A 153 22.60 5.11 5.30
C GLN A 153 21.16 4.90 4.78
N HIS A 154 20.99 4.42 3.55
CA HIS A 154 19.69 4.30 2.89
C HIS A 154 19.50 2.92 2.23
N PRO A 155 18.30 2.32 2.31
CA PRO A 155 18.00 1.07 1.61
C PRO A 155 18.22 1.23 0.11
N VAL A 156 18.87 0.25 -0.53
CA VAL A 156 19.08 0.26 -1.98
C VAL A 156 17.74 0.03 -2.68
N GLN A 157 17.38 0.97 -3.56
CA GLN A 157 16.16 0.92 -4.35
C GLN A 157 16.47 0.31 -5.72
N ARG A 158 15.81 -0.81 -6.04
CA ARG A 158 15.86 -1.43 -7.38
C ARG A 158 14.48 -1.39 -8.02
N ALA A 159 14.45 -1.36 -9.36
CA ALA A 159 13.22 -1.50 -10.12
C ALA A 159 12.57 -2.87 -9.85
N LEU A 160 11.25 -2.94 -9.99
CA LEU A 160 10.48 -4.16 -9.80
C LEU A 160 10.93 -5.26 -10.79
N ARG A 161 11.28 -6.44 -10.26
CA ARG A 161 11.60 -7.62 -11.10
C ARG A 161 10.33 -8.13 -11.77
N GLN A 162 10.44 -8.64 -13.01
CA GLN A 162 9.34 -9.26 -13.74
C GLN A 162 8.66 -10.39 -12.94
N ASP A 163 9.43 -11.12 -12.14
CA ASP A 163 8.92 -12.19 -11.26
C ASP A 163 7.88 -11.72 -10.24
N LEU A 164 8.02 -10.48 -9.74
CA LEU A 164 7.09 -9.87 -8.78
C LEU A 164 5.80 -9.42 -9.47
N GLY A 165 5.89 -8.96 -10.72
CA GLY A 165 4.73 -8.58 -11.53
C GLY A 165 3.74 -9.73 -11.69
N GLY A 166 4.23 -10.92 -12.08
CA GLY A 166 3.36 -12.09 -12.24
C GLY A 166 2.72 -12.57 -10.92
N VAL A 167 3.39 -12.37 -9.77
CA VAL A 167 2.82 -12.67 -8.45
C VAL A 167 1.69 -11.70 -8.11
N LEU A 168 1.87 -10.41 -8.40
CA LEU A 168 0.83 -9.39 -8.20
C LEU A 168 -0.39 -9.63 -9.09
N GLU A 169 -0.19 -9.95 -10.37
CA GLU A 169 -1.27 -10.29 -11.29
C GLU A 169 -2.08 -11.49 -10.80
N THR A 170 -1.37 -12.55 -10.36
CA THR A 170 -2.02 -13.74 -9.78
C THR A 170 -2.81 -13.37 -8.52
N ALA A 171 -2.28 -12.49 -7.68
CA ALA A 171 -2.96 -12.03 -6.48
C ALA A 171 -4.25 -11.25 -6.80
N LEU A 172 -4.21 -10.33 -7.75
CA LEU A 172 -5.38 -9.57 -8.19
C LEU A 172 -6.44 -10.50 -8.81
N HIS A 173 -6.02 -11.47 -9.63
CA HIS A 173 -6.94 -12.47 -10.18
C HIS A 173 -7.62 -13.29 -9.08
N ILE A 174 -6.93 -13.61 -7.98
CA ILE A 174 -7.52 -14.34 -6.85
C ILE A 174 -8.48 -13.45 -6.05
N LEU A 175 -8.12 -12.19 -5.80
CA LEU A 175 -8.95 -11.26 -5.04
C LEU A 175 -10.26 -10.87 -5.77
N ASN A 176 -10.16 -10.70 -7.09
CA ASN A 176 -11.28 -10.34 -7.98
C ASN A 176 -11.96 -11.57 -8.59
N GLY A 177 -11.48 -12.78 -8.27
CA GLY A 177 -12.05 -14.03 -8.76
C GLY A 177 -13.41 -14.34 -8.14
N PRO A 178 -14.24 -15.19 -8.79
CA PRO A 178 -15.51 -15.63 -8.23
C PRO A 178 -15.26 -16.37 -6.90
N ARG A 179 -15.94 -15.91 -5.83
CA ARG A 179 -15.78 -16.43 -4.48
C ARG A 179 -16.70 -17.62 -4.23
N ASP A 180 -16.20 -18.60 -3.49
CA ASP A 180 -16.97 -19.77 -3.10
C ASP A 180 -17.95 -19.39 -1.98
N ARG A 181 -19.23 -19.74 -2.11
CA ARG A 181 -20.32 -19.24 -1.25
C ARG A 181 -20.33 -19.88 0.15
N ASP A 182 -19.58 -20.96 0.34
CA ASP A 182 -19.61 -21.79 1.53
C ASP A 182 -18.44 -21.54 2.52
N ASP A 183 -17.59 -20.54 2.30
CA ASP A 183 -16.47 -20.27 3.22
C ASP A 183 -16.94 -19.50 4.48
N PRO A 184 -16.87 -20.11 5.69
CA PRO A 184 -17.33 -19.53 6.94
C PRO A 184 -16.58 -18.25 7.36
N GLN A 185 -15.43 -17.93 6.75
CA GLN A 185 -14.71 -16.67 7.01
C GLN A 185 -15.39 -15.43 6.39
N PHE A 186 -16.38 -15.63 5.51
CA PHE A 186 -16.98 -14.56 4.71
C PHE A 186 -18.48 -14.33 4.98
N PHE A 187 -19.03 -14.94 6.03
CA PHE A 187 -20.40 -14.67 6.48
C PHE A 187 -20.54 -13.22 6.98
N GLY A 188 -20.99 -12.32 6.10
CA GLY A 188 -21.37 -10.95 6.46
C GLY A 188 -20.86 -9.84 5.55
N GLN A 189 -20.01 -10.13 4.56
CA GLN A 189 -19.61 -9.11 3.57
C GLN A 189 -20.59 -9.11 2.41
N THR A 190 -21.43 -8.06 2.33
CA THR A 190 -22.31 -7.77 1.19
C THR A 190 -21.54 -7.86 -0.13
N GLU A 191 -22.20 -8.43 -1.13
CA GLU A 191 -21.78 -8.61 -2.53
C GLU A 191 -21.42 -7.28 -3.21
N ASN A 192 -20.36 -6.62 -2.77
CA ASN A 192 -19.77 -5.52 -3.52
C ASN A 192 -18.60 -6.08 -4.32
N GLU A 193 -18.71 -5.92 -5.64
CA GLU A 193 -17.64 -6.04 -6.63
C GLU A 193 -16.49 -5.10 -6.24
N LEU A 194 -15.63 -5.57 -5.33
CA LEU A 194 -14.43 -4.84 -4.95
C LEU A 194 -13.34 -5.20 -5.93
N ASP A 195 -13.23 -4.38 -6.97
CA ASP A 195 -12.11 -4.44 -7.90
C ASP A 195 -10.83 -4.01 -7.16
N PHE A 196 -10.03 -4.97 -6.73
CA PHE A 196 -8.68 -4.71 -6.29
C PHE A 196 -7.83 -4.34 -7.52
N PHE A 197 -7.12 -3.23 -7.41
CA PHE A 197 -6.15 -2.78 -8.40
C PHE A 197 -4.73 -2.87 -7.83
N PHE A 198 -3.73 -2.74 -8.70
CA PHE A 198 -2.33 -2.66 -8.26
C PHE A 198 -2.12 -1.58 -7.17
N PHE A 199 -2.75 -0.41 -7.31
CA PHE A 199 -2.64 0.68 -6.33
C PHE A 199 -3.15 0.33 -4.92
N CYS A 200 -3.99 -0.70 -4.79
CA CYS A 200 -4.48 -1.16 -3.49
C CYS A 200 -3.40 -1.88 -2.66
N ILE A 201 -2.22 -2.18 -3.22
CA ILE A 201 -1.13 -2.77 -2.43
C ILE A 201 -0.55 -1.77 -1.44
N VAL A 202 -0.53 -2.16 -0.17
CA VAL A 202 0.07 -1.34 0.90
C VAL A 202 1.49 -1.79 1.20
N LEU A 203 1.73 -3.12 1.21
CA LEU A 203 3.06 -3.66 1.46
C LEU A 203 3.21 -5.02 0.79
N GLY A 204 4.27 -5.18 0.00
CA GLY A 204 4.77 -6.48 -0.44
C GLY A 204 6.04 -6.84 0.34
N LEU A 205 6.09 -8.05 0.89
CA LEU A 205 7.28 -8.64 1.47
C LEU A 205 7.62 -9.92 0.72
N PHE A 206 8.90 -10.17 0.47
CA PHE A 206 9.34 -11.46 -0.03
C PHE A 206 10.65 -11.90 0.59
N ARG A 207 10.86 -13.21 0.64
CA ARG A 207 12.09 -13.83 1.14
C ARG A 207 12.43 -15.00 0.24
N THR A 208 13.66 -15.07 -0.23
CA THR A 208 14.13 -16.19 -1.05
C THR A 208 15.11 -17.04 -0.25
N GLU A 209 14.69 -18.26 0.06
CA GLU A 209 15.52 -19.30 0.65
C GLU A 209 16.12 -20.15 -0.47
N ARG A 210 17.44 -20.35 -0.44
CA ARG A 210 18.17 -20.99 -1.55
C ARG A 210 17.79 -22.46 -1.76
N ASP A 211 17.30 -23.12 -0.72
CA ASP A 211 16.96 -24.54 -0.69
C ASP A 211 15.45 -24.79 -0.80
N LYS A 212 14.61 -23.79 -0.52
CA LYS A 212 13.13 -23.95 -0.51
C LYS A 212 12.42 -23.17 -1.62
N GLY A 213 12.93 -22.00 -2.00
CA GLY A 213 12.31 -21.10 -2.96
C GLY A 213 11.90 -19.76 -2.36
N THR A 214 10.94 -19.08 -2.98
CA THR A 214 10.55 -17.71 -2.61
C THR A 214 9.18 -17.66 -1.96
N LEU A 215 9.13 -17.05 -0.78
CA LEU A 215 7.91 -16.70 -0.08
C LEU A 215 7.53 -15.26 -0.41
N TYR A 216 6.25 -15.01 -0.69
CA TYR A 216 5.68 -13.68 -0.88
C TYR A 216 4.54 -13.46 0.11
N ASN A 217 4.51 -12.31 0.75
CA ASN A 217 3.44 -11.87 1.63
C ASN A 217 2.98 -10.50 1.17
N LEU A 218 1.76 -10.44 0.66
CA LEU A 218 1.17 -9.25 0.07
C LEU A 218 0.00 -8.77 0.93
N ALA A 219 0.00 -7.49 1.25
CA ALA A 219 -1.10 -6.85 1.94
C ALA A 219 -1.80 -5.86 1.00
N PHE A 220 -3.09 -6.10 0.77
CA PHE A 220 -3.96 -5.24 0.00
C PHE A 220 -4.95 -4.55 0.92
N ARG A 221 -5.20 -3.28 0.66
CA ARG A 221 -6.23 -2.49 1.34
C ARG A 221 -7.49 -2.49 0.49
N ASP A 222 -8.62 -2.73 1.13
CA ASP A 222 -9.92 -2.51 0.51
C ASP A 222 -10.21 -1.00 0.38
N ASN A 223 -10.79 -0.57 -0.74
CA ASN A 223 -11.16 0.82 -0.96
C ASN A 223 -12.37 1.25 -0.12
N THR A 224 -13.22 0.30 0.30
CA THR A 224 -14.49 0.60 0.97
C THR A 224 -14.48 0.30 2.47
N SER A 225 -13.58 -0.57 2.94
CA SER A 225 -13.45 -0.94 4.34
C SER A 225 -12.03 -0.65 4.88
N LEU A 226 -11.88 -0.59 6.20
CA LEU A 226 -10.57 -0.54 6.86
C LEU A 226 -9.92 -1.94 6.97
N ASP A 227 -10.49 -2.93 6.28
CA ASP A 227 -10.00 -4.30 6.31
C ASP A 227 -8.87 -4.48 5.30
N PHE A 228 -7.89 -5.29 5.71
CA PHE A 228 -6.76 -5.65 4.87
C PHE A 228 -6.88 -7.10 4.44
N ARG A 229 -6.64 -7.37 3.16
CA ARG A 229 -6.53 -8.72 2.62
C ARG A 229 -5.06 -9.08 2.54
N ARG A 230 -4.63 -10.04 3.34
CA ARG A 230 -3.28 -10.60 3.26
C ARG A 230 -3.29 -11.88 2.45
N LEU A 231 -2.46 -11.93 1.43
CA LEU A 231 -2.20 -13.12 0.63
C LEU A 231 -0.77 -13.57 0.80
N VAL A 232 -0.59 -14.84 1.16
CA VAL A 232 0.72 -15.48 1.25
C VAL A 232 0.85 -16.47 0.10
N PHE A 233 1.88 -16.26 -0.72
CA PHE A 233 2.23 -17.16 -1.82
C PHE A 233 3.58 -17.80 -1.56
N PHE A 234 3.73 -19.03 -2.03
CA PHE A 234 5.01 -19.72 -2.04
C PHE A 234 5.30 -20.19 -3.46
N ARG A 235 6.45 -19.78 -3.97
CA ARG A 235 7.02 -20.26 -5.22
C ARG A 235 8.18 -21.18 -4.88
N PRO A 236 7.97 -22.50 -4.82
CA PRO A 236 9.08 -23.45 -4.86
C PRO A 236 9.78 -23.35 -6.22
N PHE A 237 10.70 -24.27 -6.54
CA PHE A 237 11.24 -24.41 -7.90
C PHE A 237 10.20 -24.98 -8.90
N ALA A 238 8.96 -24.50 -8.80
CA ALA A 238 7.76 -24.91 -9.52
C ALA A 238 6.79 -23.70 -9.61
N PRO A 239 5.58 -23.86 -10.18
CA PRO A 239 4.60 -22.78 -10.27
C PRO A 239 4.25 -22.15 -8.92
N LEU A 240 3.82 -20.88 -8.96
CA LEU A 240 3.40 -20.12 -7.79
C LEU A 240 2.15 -20.76 -7.15
N MET A 241 2.17 -20.92 -5.83
CA MET A 241 1.09 -21.53 -5.06
C MET A 241 0.53 -20.54 -4.05
N LYS A 242 -0.80 -20.43 -3.94
CA LYS A 242 -1.47 -19.73 -2.83
C LYS A 242 -1.36 -20.61 -1.58
N VAL A 243 -0.80 -20.06 -0.51
CA VAL A 243 -0.66 -20.76 0.78
C VAL A 243 -1.70 -20.29 1.78
N LYS A 244 -1.94 -18.98 1.86
CA LYS A 244 -2.87 -18.42 2.84
C LYS A 244 -3.57 -17.18 2.30
N GLU A 245 -4.83 -17.03 2.69
CA GLU A 245 -5.57 -15.78 2.62
C GLU A 245 -6.09 -15.46 4.02
N GLU A 246 -5.87 -14.24 4.47
CA GLU A 246 -6.37 -13.73 5.74
C GLU A 246 -7.08 -12.39 5.51
N VAL A 247 -8.23 -12.22 6.14
CA VAL A 247 -8.84 -10.90 6.33
C VAL A 247 -8.39 -10.38 7.69
N ILE A 248 -7.69 -9.24 7.69
CA ILE A 248 -7.18 -8.59 8.90
C ILE A 248 -8.07 -7.38 9.17
N ASP A 249 -8.99 -7.54 10.12
CA ASP A 249 -9.77 -6.44 10.67
C ASP A 249 -8.85 -5.58 11.56
N THR A 250 -8.43 -4.43 11.02
CA THR A 250 -7.64 -3.44 11.76
C THR A 250 -8.50 -2.30 12.33
N SER A 251 -9.81 -2.29 12.04
CA SER A 251 -10.75 -1.23 12.41
C SER A 251 -10.94 -1.09 13.92
N LYS A 252 -10.54 -2.10 14.70
CA LYS A 252 -10.67 -2.11 16.16
C LYS A 252 -9.37 -1.80 16.90
N ILE A 253 -8.24 -1.64 16.19
CA ILE A 253 -6.92 -1.48 16.82
C ILE A 253 -6.55 0.01 16.88
N LEU A 254 -6.74 0.59 18.06
CA LEU A 254 -6.31 1.96 18.35
C LEU A 254 -4.79 2.02 18.47
N ILE A 255 -4.17 3.06 17.88
CA ILE A 255 -2.76 3.39 18.09
C ILE A 255 -2.68 4.64 18.97
N ASN A 256 -2.02 4.53 20.12
CA ASN A 256 -1.69 5.65 20.99
C ASN A 256 -0.23 6.08 20.75
N ILE A 257 -0.06 7.26 20.18
CA ILE A 257 1.23 7.88 19.91
C ILE A 257 1.67 8.63 21.17
N ILE A 258 2.81 8.24 21.74
CA ILE A 258 3.35 8.86 22.95
C ILE A 258 4.57 9.68 22.56
N VAL A 259 4.49 11.00 22.78
CA VAL A 259 5.54 11.96 22.44
C VAL A 259 6.02 12.67 23.70
N PRO A 260 7.27 12.44 24.14
CA PRO A 260 7.88 13.22 25.20
C PRO A 260 8.33 14.59 24.64
N LEU A 261 7.97 15.68 25.30
CA LEU A 261 8.23 17.05 24.87
C LEU A 261 8.81 17.89 26.01
N ALA A 262 9.77 18.77 25.70
CA ALA A 262 10.31 19.74 26.64
C ALA A 262 10.21 21.18 26.10
N LYS A 263 11.31 21.75 25.57
CA LYS A 263 11.36 23.18 25.22
C LYS A 263 11.07 23.50 23.75
N GLU A 264 11.07 22.49 22.90
CA GLU A 264 11.02 22.59 21.43
C GLU A 264 9.58 22.72 20.90
N VAL A 265 8.91 23.81 21.25
CA VAL A 265 7.51 24.05 20.85
C VAL A 265 7.37 24.27 19.33
N ASP A 266 8.39 24.80 18.67
CA ASP A 266 8.36 25.04 17.22
C ASP A 266 8.35 23.72 16.43
N ILE A 267 9.18 22.75 16.84
CA ILE A 267 9.19 21.40 16.25
C ILE A 267 7.85 20.70 16.54
N PHE A 268 7.30 20.89 17.75
CA PHE A 268 5.98 20.38 18.08
C PHE A 268 4.86 20.97 17.21
N ARG A 269 4.94 22.24 16.80
CA ARG A 269 3.97 22.81 15.85
C ARG A 269 4.01 22.10 14.50
N GLN A 270 5.20 21.81 13.99
CA GLN A 270 5.37 21.07 12.74
C GLN A 270 4.86 19.62 12.89
N PHE A 271 5.18 18.96 13.99
CA PHE A 271 4.64 17.64 14.32
C PHE A 271 3.10 17.64 14.32
N MET A 272 2.48 18.61 14.97
CA MET A 272 1.02 18.72 15.04
C MET A 272 0.37 19.03 13.68
N HIS A 273 1.08 19.70 12.78
CA HIS A 273 0.64 19.90 11.40
C HIS A 273 0.63 18.58 10.64
N ASN A 274 1.74 17.84 10.66
CA ASN A 274 1.85 16.52 10.01
C ASN A 274 0.83 15.53 10.60
N PHE A 275 0.67 15.52 11.92
CA PHE A 275 -0.30 14.66 12.61
C PHE A 275 -1.74 14.94 12.14
N ARG A 276 -2.06 16.19 11.80
CA ARG A 276 -3.39 16.56 11.31
C ARG A 276 -3.68 15.98 9.92
N GLU A 277 -2.69 15.97 9.04
CA GLU A 277 -2.83 15.37 7.71
C GLU A 277 -3.14 13.88 7.85
N ILE A 278 -2.37 13.18 8.70
CA ILE A 278 -2.54 11.76 8.99
C ILE A 278 -3.90 11.46 9.64
N TYR A 279 -4.35 12.31 10.57
CA TYR A 279 -5.63 12.13 11.27
C TYR A 279 -6.83 12.26 10.33
N ASN A 280 -6.79 13.19 9.36
CA ASN A 280 -7.88 13.36 8.40
C ASN A 280 -8.07 12.13 7.51
N GLU A 281 -7.01 11.38 7.27
CA GLU A 281 -7.07 10.10 6.54
C GLU A 281 -7.50 8.92 7.44
N GLN A 282 -7.49 9.10 8.76
CA GLN A 282 -7.65 8.06 9.79
C GLN A 282 -8.59 8.54 10.90
N GLU A 283 -9.90 8.53 10.65
CA GLU A 283 -10.83 9.31 11.48
C GLU A 283 -11.03 8.82 12.93
N GLU A 284 -10.83 7.53 13.27
CA GLU A 284 -11.34 7.02 14.57
C GLU A 284 -10.35 6.29 15.49
N ASN A 285 -9.20 5.81 14.99
CA ASN A 285 -8.33 4.87 15.74
C ASN A 285 -6.94 5.40 16.10
N LEU A 286 -6.80 6.72 16.23
CA LEU A 286 -5.56 7.37 16.65
C LEU A 286 -5.78 8.19 17.92
N HIS A 287 -4.85 8.07 18.86
CA HIS A 287 -4.77 8.89 20.07
C HIS A 287 -3.36 9.46 20.22
N LEU A 288 -3.25 10.71 20.67
CA LEU A 288 -1.98 11.37 20.94
C LEU A 288 -1.83 11.67 22.43
N THR A 289 -0.80 11.10 23.04
CA THR A 289 -0.37 11.39 24.42
C THR A 289 0.91 12.21 24.39
N VAL A 290 0.81 13.47 24.79
CA VAL A 290 1.97 14.38 24.91
C VAL A 290 2.40 14.42 26.37
N VAL A 291 3.66 14.06 26.64
CA VAL A 291 4.24 14.12 27.98
C VAL A 291 5.19 15.31 28.04
N PHE A 292 4.72 16.40 28.65
CA PHE A 292 5.41 17.69 28.70
C PHE A 292 6.25 17.83 29.97
N PHE A 293 7.52 18.17 29.81
CA PHE A 293 8.48 18.39 30.90
C PHE A 293 8.75 19.88 31.14
N GLY A 294 8.72 20.29 32.40
CA GLY A 294 8.97 21.66 32.86
C GLY A 294 7.71 22.54 32.84
N THR A 295 7.84 23.79 33.28
CA THR A 295 6.72 24.76 33.39
C THR A 295 6.76 25.84 32.31
N GLU A 296 7.92 26.05 31.70
CA GLU A 296 8.14 27.00 30.62
C GLU A 296 7.30 26.62 29.39
N LYS A 297 6.60 27.56 28.75
CA LYS A 297 5.79 27.33 27.53
C LYS A 297 4.65 26.28 27.60
N LEU A 298 4.32 25.73 28.77
CA LEU A 298 3.19 24.80 28.96
C LEU A 298 1.87 25.38 28.41
N GLY A 299 1.61 26.67 28.67
CA GLY A 299 0.42 27.35 28.17
C GLY A 299 0.36 27.47 26.65
N GLU A 300 1.51 27.45 25.96
CA GLU A 300 1.56 27.44 24.50
C GLU A 300 1.26 26.05 23.94
N VAL A 301 1.89 25.00 24.49
CA VAL A 301 1.62 23.61 24.11
C VAL A 301 0.15 23.26 24.32
N ARG A 302 -0.43 23.67 25.46
CA ARG A 302 -1.85 23.47 25.74
C ARG A 302 -2.74 24.17 24.70
N ARG A 303 -2.43 25.41 24.32
CA ARG A 303 -3.16 26.14 23.27
C ARG A 303 -3.08 25.45 21.91
N ILE A 304 -1.91 24.91 21.54
CA ILE A 304 -1.73 24.18 20.28
C ILE A 304 -2.63 22.94 20.27
N ILE A 305 -2.57 22.12 21.32
CA ILE A 305 -3.40 20.92 21.45
C ILE A 305 -4.89 21.28 21.44
N ASP A 306 -5.31 22.27 22.23
CA ASP A 306 -6.72 22.69 22.31
C ASP A 306 -7.23 23.29 20.99
N SER A 307 -6.37 23.94 20.21
CA SER A 307 -6.71 24.46 18.88
C SER A 307 -6.92 23.32 17.88
N THR A 308 -6.02 22.35 17.87
CA THR A 308 -6.11 21.18 17.00
C THR A 308 -7.30 20.30 17.37
N ALA A 309 -7.51 20.02 18.67
CA ALA A 309 -8.64 19.23 19.17
C ALA A 309 -10.00 19.87 18.80
N ARG A 310 -10.12 21.20 18.89
CA ARG A 310 -11.33 21.92 18.45
C ARG A 310 -11.59 21.77 16.96
N THR A 311 -10.55 21.77 16.13
CA THR A 311 -10.75 21.58 14.70
C THR A 311 -11.15 20.14 14.37
N MET A 312 -10.55 19.17 15.04
CA MET A 312 -10.78 17.75 14.79
C MET A 312 -12.11 17.23 15.35
N ARG A 313 -12.85 18.01 16.14
CA ARG A 313 -14.13 17.64 16.79
C ARG A 313 -14.07 16.38 17.69
N HIS A 314 -12.87 15.88 18.01
CA HIS A 314 -12.64 14.63 18.74
C HIS A 314 -11.71 14.83 19.94
N LYS A 315 -11.84 13.99 20.97
CA LYS A 315 -11.11 14.08 22.25
C LYS A 315 -9.97 13.06 22.36
N ASN A 316 -9.25 12.83 21.28
CA ASN A 316 -8.20 11.80 21.22
C ASN A 316 -6.81 12.35 21.63
N PHE A 317 -6.80 13.28 22.58
CA PHE A 317 -5.59 13.92 23.06
C PHE A 317 -5.46 13.77 24.58
N THR A 318 -4.24 13.55 25.05
CA THR A 318 -3.92 13.55 26.48
C THR A 318 -2.63 14.31 26.69
N LEU A 319 -2.67 15.34 27.53
CA LEU A 319 -1.50 16.11 27.94
C LEU A 319 -1.16 15.74 29.38
N ILE A 320 0.05 15.20 29.59
CA ILE A 320 0.59 14.88 30.91
C ILE A 320 1.70 15.88 31.20
N HIS A 321 1.55 16.66 32.26
CA HIS A 321 2.56 17.61 32.70
C HIS A 321 3.43 17.02 33.81
N LEU A 322 4.75 17.10 33.64
CA LEU A 322 5.76 16.70 34.61
C LEU A 322 6.64 17.92 34.94
N ASN A 323 6.62 18.36 36.19
CA ASN A 323 7.51 19.41 36.67
C ASN A 323 8.90 18.85 37.05
N GLU A 324 9.52 18.16 36.10
CA GLU A 324 10.83 17.51 36.23
C GLU A 324 11.72 17.92 35.04
N GLN A 325 13.03 17.66 35.13
CA GLN A 325 13.90 17.80 33.97
C GLN A 325 13.54 16.76 32.90
N PHE A 326 13.78 17.11 31.63
CA PHE A 326 13.45 16.22 30.52
C PHE A 326 14.21 14.89 30.62
N SER A 327 13.46 13.79 30.57
CA SER A 327 14.01 12.45 30.41
C SER A 327 13.10 11.66 29.48
N ARG A 328 13.66 11.24 28.33
CA ARG A 328 12.94 10.46 27.32
C ARG A 328 12.35 9.18 27.92
N GLY A 329 13.18 8.37 28.58
CA GLY A 329 12.74 7.11 29.21
C GLY A 329 11.63 7.31 30.25
N ARG A 330 11.76 8.36 31.08
CA ARG A 330 10.72 8.74 32.05
C ARG A 330 9.41 9.11 31.34
N GLY A 331 9.50 9.90 30.28
CA GLY A 331 8.33 10.38 29.54
C GLY A 331 7.57 9.24 28.88
N LEU A 332 8.29 8.34 28.21
CA LEU A 332 7.70 7.16 27.57
C LEU A 332 7.02 6.24 28.59
N ASN A 333 7.66 5.99 29.74
CA ASN A 333 7.10 5.16 30.80
C ASN A 333 5.82 5.77 31.42
N VAL A 334 5.84 7.07 31.74
CA VAL A 334 4.65 7.77 32.26
C VAL A 334 3.53 7.78 31.24
N GLY A 335 3.82 8.05 29.97
CA GLY A 335 2.85 8.04 28.88
C GLY A 335 2.23 6.65 28.68
N ALA A 336 3.03 5.59 28.74
CA ALA A 336 2.56 4.21 28.62
C ALA A 336 1.63 3.83 29.79
N ARG A 337 1.99 4.18 31.03
CA ARG A 337 1.20 3.87 32.23
C ARG A 337 -0.09 4.67 32.34
N ALA A 338 -0.15 5.85 31.73
CA ALA A 338 -1.36 6.66 31.70
C ALA A 338 -2.47 5.99 30.88
N TRP A 339 -2.11 5.13 29.94
CA TRP A 339 -3.06 4.38 29.14
C TRP A 339 -3.59 3.15 29.90
N LYS A 340 -4.92 3.08 30.06
CA LYS A 340 -5.58 2.00 30.82
C LYS A 340 -6.49 1.11 29.97
N LYS A 341 -6.75 1.46 28.70
CA LYS A 341 -7.59 0.65 27.82
C LYS A 341 -6.80 -0.57 27.34
N CYS A 342 -7.47 -1.71 27.19
CA CYS A 342 -6.89 -2.90 26.58
C CYS A 342 -6.95 -2.83 25.05
N ASN A 343 -6.17 -3.69 24.37
CA ASN A 343 -6.14 -3.84 22.92
C ASN A 343 -5.79 -2.56 22.14
N VAL A 344 -4.58 -2.08 22.35
CA VAL A 344 -4.04 -0.85 21.76
C VAL A 344 -2.57 -1.07 21.42
N LEU A 345 -2.08 -0.30 20.45
CA LEU A 345 -0.68 -0.22 20.08
C LEU A 345 -0.08 1.05 20.68
N LEU A 346 0.99 0.91 21.47
CA LEU A 346 1.78 2.10 21.85
C LEU A 346 2.82 2.33 20.79
N PHE A 347 2.79 3.54 20.23
CA PHE A 347 3.81 4.03 19.32
C PHE A 347 4.62 5.10 20.04
N PHE A 348 5.85 4.75 20.43
CA PHE A 348 6.79 5.69 21.01
C PHE A 348 7.47 6.50 19.90
N CYS A 349 7.22 7.80 19.88
CA CYS A 349 7.64 8.68 18.79
C CYS A 349 8.33 9.92 19.36
N ASP A 350 9.45 10.31 18.76
CA ASP A 350 10.05 11.62 19.06
C ASP A 350 9.30 12.72 18.30
N VAL A 351 9.47 13.97 18.74
CA VAL A 351 8.76 15.13 18.17
C VAL A 351 9.25 15.49 16.76
N ASP A 352 10.46 15.10 16.41
CA ASP A 352 11.12 15.36 15.12
C ASP A 352 10.90 14.25 14.08
N VAL A 353 10.19 13.18 14.45
CA VAL A 353 9.91 12.06 13.54
C VAL A 353 8.68 12.38 12.69
N HIS A 354 8.83 12.19 11.38
CA HIS A 354 7.75 12.21 10.41
C HIS A 354 7.37 10.78 10.01
N PHE A 355 6.07 10.47 10.03
CA PHE A 355 5.53 9.17 9.65
C PHE A 355 4.29 9.36 8.77
N THR A 356 3.91 8.33 8.01
CA THR A 356 2.78 8.36 7.07
C THR A 356 1.66 7.43 7.50
N THR A 357 0.51 7.49 6.84
CA THR A 357 -0.61 6.57 7.10
C THR A 357 -0.28 5.12 6.75
N GLU A 358 0.49 4.90 5.68
CA GLU A 358 0.94 3.56 5.27
C GLU A 358 1.81 2.90 6.35
N PHE A 359 2.65 3.69 7.01
CA PHE A 359 3.45 3.21 8.12
C PHE A 359 2.57 2.72 9.29
N LEU A 360 1.53 3.47 9.64
CA LEU A 360 0.59 3.09 10.70
C LEU A 360 -0.21 1.83 10.34
N TYR A 361 -0.60 1.65 9.07
CA TYR A 361 -1.23 0.40 8.62
C TYR A 361 -0.31 -0.79 8.77
N SER A 362 0.95 -0.65 8.36
CA SER A 362 1.95 -1.70 8.55
C SER A 362 2.11 -2.08 10.02
N CYS A 363 2.09 -1.09 10.93
CA CYS A 363 2.10 -1.34 12.36
C CYS A 363 0.88 -2.16 12.82
N ARG A 364 -0.34 -1.81 12.39
CA ARG A 364 -1.56 -2.56 12.75
C ARG A 364 -1.54 -4.00 12.23
N MET A 365 -1.14 -4.19 10.97
CA MET A 365 -1.16 -5.50 10.32
C MET A 365 -0.12 -6.46 10.88
N ASN A 366 1.02 -5.95 11.35
CA ASN A 366 2.13 -6.78 11.82
C ASN A 366 2.15 -6.94 13.34
N ALA A 367 1.37 -6.14 14.07
CA ALA A 367 1.21 -6.31 15.51
C ALA A 367 0.45 -7.60 15.83
N LYS A 368 1.00 -8.39 16.76
CA LYS A 368 0.32 -9.55 17.34
C LYS A 368 -0.06 -9.24 18.78
N PRO A 369 -1.30 -9.52 19.22
CA PRO A 369 -1.65 -9.42 20.63
C PRO A 369 -0.76 -10.35 21.46
N GLY A 370 -0.29 -9.87 22.61
CA GLY A 370 0.47 -10.70 23.55
C GLY A 370 -0.35 -11.92 24.00
N LYS A 371 0.32 -13.06 24.25
CA LYS A 371 -0.34 -14.32 24.69
C LYS A 371 -1.05 -14.19 26.05
N ASP A 372 -0.74 -13.16 26.84
CA ASP A 372 -1.45 -12.85 28.07
C ASP A 372 -2.48 -11.75 27.83
N LEU A 373 -3.76 -12.02 28.15
CA LEU A 373 -4.96 -11.18 28.00
C LEU A 373 -4.90 -9.73 28.58
N LYS A 374 -3.75 -9.30 29.11
CA LYS A 374 -3.53 -7.97 29.72
C LYS A 374 -2.41 -7.16 29.09
N ARG A 375 -1.70 -7.65 28.07
CA ARG A 375 -0.51 -6.95 27.57
C ARG A 375 -0.78 -6.08 26.35
N GLN A 376 -0.37 -4.83 26.52
CA GLN A 376 -0.20 -3.81 25.51
C GLN A 376 0.84 -4.25 24.47
N CYS A 377 0.57 -4.07 23.19
CA CYS A 377 1.60 -4.24 22.16
C CYS A 377 2.42 -2.95 22.08
N ILE A 378 3.70 -3.05 22.43
CA ILE A 378 4.66 -1.97 22.32
C ILE A 378 5.37 -2.11 20.98
N ILE A 379 5.30 -1.08 20.14
CA ILE A 379 6.11 -0.99 18.94
C ILE A 379 7.15 0.09 19.20
N ASN A 380 8.40 -0.33 19.41
CA ASN A 380 9.50 0.61 19.52
C ASN A 380 10.10 0.84 18.13
N CYS A 381 10.05 2.08 17.63
CA CYS A 381 10.61 2.44 16.33
C CYS A 381 11.89 3.21 16.52
N ILE A 382 13.00 2.47 16.63
CA ILE A 382 14.31 3.00 16.24
C ILE A 382 14.87 2.05 15.19
N LYS A 383 14.89 2.55 13.95
CA LYS A 383 15.43 1.94 12.72
C LYS A 383 14.81 0.59 12.33
N TYR A 384 13.78 0.67 11.49
CA TYR A 384 13.26 -0.41 10.64
C TYR A 384 12.75 -1.65 11.41
N ILE A 385 11.44 -1.86 11.32
CA ILE A 385 10.73 -3.09 11.73
C ILE A 385 10.60 -3.28 13.25
N LEU A 386 9.35 -3.05 13.69
CA LEU A 386 8.63 -3.69 14.78
C LEU A 386 9.45 -4.57 15.75
N VAL A 387 9.85 -3.99 16.89
CA VAL A 387 10.22 -4.75 18.08
C VAL A 387 9.02 -4.74 19.04
N ILE A 388 8.28 -5.87 19.08
CA ILE A 388 7.36 -6.19 20.16
C ILE A 388 8.24 -6.63 21.34
N LEU A 389 8.46 -5.74 22.30
CA LEU A 389 9.15 -6.08 23.53
C LEU A 389 8.21 -6.03 24.72
N ASP A 390 8.35 -7.06 25.54
CA ASP A 390 7.80 -7.14 26.88
C ASP A 390 8.16 -5.89 27.70
N ILE A 391 7.19 -5.39 28.47
CA ILE A 391 7.34 -4.24 29.36
C ILE A 391 8.49 -4.42 30.35
N ASP A 392 8.79 -5.66 30.75
CA ASP A 392 9.85 -5.98 31.70
C ASP A 392 11.26 -5.92 31.08
N VAL A 393 11.39 -6.15 29.77
CA VAL A 393 12.69 -6.09 29.07
C VAL A 393 13.01 -4.65 28.63
N PHE A 394 11.98 -3.85 28.35
CA PHE A 394 12.17 -2.46 27.94
C PHE A 394 12.75 -1.57 29.04
N LEU A 395 12.50 -1.90 30.31
CA LEU A 395 13.11 -1.21 31.45
C LEU A 395 14.61 -1.51 31.58
N CYS A 396 15.08 -2.64 31.05
CA CYS A 396 16.50 -3.04 31.08
C CYS A 396 17.34 -2.47 29.93
N LEU A 397 16.71 -1.98 28.85
CA LEU A 397 17.41 -1.38 27.70
C LEU A 397 17.47 0.15 27.75
N LEU A 398 16.85 0.77 28.76
CA LEU A 398 16.81 2.22 29.00
C LEU A 398 17.41 2.63 30.36
N LEU A 399 18.04 1.68 31.06
CA LEU A 399 19.06 1.88 32.09
C LEU A 399 20.41 1.55 31.47
#